data_AF-H1G6H2-F1
#
_entry.id   AF-H1G6H2-F1
#
_cell.length_a   1.000
_cell.length_b   1.000
_cell.length_c   1.000
_cell.angle_alpha   90.00
_cell.angle_beta   90.00
_cell.angle_gamma   90.00
#
_symmetry.space_group_name_H-M   'P 1'
#
loop_
_entity.id
_entity.type
_entity.pdbx_description
1 polymer ?
#
loop_
_entity_poly.entity_id
_entity_poly.type
_entity_poly.pdbx_seq_one_letter_code
_entity_poly.pdbx_strand_id
1 'polypeptide(L)' 'KLARLDRYIRGWASYFRLAKTHRLFADLDGWIRSRLRMCLMKQWFKPRTRVRKMIELGLPVDEARGYSQHKRW' A
#
# COMPACT_ATOMS: atom_id res chain seq x y z
N LYS A 1 10.17 11.99 1.14
CA LYS A 1 10.41 10.54 1.39
C LYS A 1 9.91 9.65 0.24
N LEU A 2 8.71 9.86 -0.32
CA LEU A 2 8.18 9.08 -1.46
C LEU A 2 9.01 9.19 -2.75
N ALA A 3 9.55 10.38 -3.07
CA ALA A 3 10.36 10.59 -4.27
C ALA A 3 11.60 9.67 -4.38
N ARG A 4 12.16 9.23 -3.25
CA ARG A 4 13.28 8.27 -3.24
C ARG A 4 12.80 6.85 -3.57
N LEU A 5 11.61 6.48 -3.09
CA LEU A 5 10.98 5.20 -3.42
C LEU A 5 10.59 5.16 -4.89
N ASP A 6 10.00 6.23 -5.42
CA ASP A 6 9.64 6.32 -6.84
C ASP A 6 10.87 6.18 -7.75
N ARG A 7 11.97 6.85 -7.40
CA ARG A 7 13.22 6.75 -8.16
C ARG A 7 13.80 5.33 -8.12
N TYR A 8 13.75 4.69 -6.95
CA TYR A 8 14.19 3.31 -6.78
C TYR A 8 13.34 2.34 -7.59
N ILE A 9 12.00 2.46 -7.52
CA ILE A 9 11.06 1.61 -8.28
C ILE A 9 11.27 1.81 -9.78
N ARG A 10 11.46 3.05 -10.25
CA ARG A 10 11.74 3.32 -11.67
C ARG A 10 13.08 2.72 -12.13
N GLY A 11 14.14 2.85 -11.33
CA GLY A 11 15.44 2.25 -11.65
C GLY A 11 15.37 0.72 -11.68
N TRP A 12 14.66 0.14 -10.71
CA TRP A 12 14.41 -1.29 -10.63
C TRP A 12 13.61 -1.80 -11.83
N ALA A 13 12.50 -1.15 -12.18
CA ALA A 13 11.68 -1.50 -13.34
C ALA A 13 12.48 -1.40 -14.66
N SER A 14 13.38 -0.42 -14.78
CA SER A 14 14.24 -0.27 -15.96
C SER A 14 15.27 -1.39 -16.08
N TYR A 15 15.89 -1.80 -14.97
CA TYR A 15 16.84 -2.92 -14.93
C TYR A 15 16.17 -4.26 -15.31
N PHE A 16 14.95 -4.47 -14.82
CA PHE A 16 14.20 -5.71 -15.04
C PHE A 16 13.34 -5.71 -16.32
N ARG A 17 13.38 -4.64 -17.14
CA ARG A 17 12.53 -4.48 -18.33
C ARG A 17 12.74 -5.56 -19.40
N LEU A 18 13.93 -6.18 -19.44
CA LEU A 18 14.27 -7.27 -20.38
C LEU A 18 13.91 -8.67 -19.85
N ALA A 19 13.57 -8.80 -18.56
CA ALA A 19 13.20 -10.08 -17.98
C ALA A 19 11.76 -10.45 -18.39
N LYS A 20 11.60 -11.57 -19.10
CA LYS A 20 10.27 -12.07 -19.57
C LYS A 20 9.36 -12.60 -18.45
N THR A 21 9.72 -12.43 -17.18
CA THR A 21 9.07 -13.08 -16.02
C THR A 21 7.98 -12.21 -15.40
N HIS A 22 6.91 -11.94 -16.16
CA HIS A 22 5.84 -11.02 -15.74
C HIS A 22 5.10 -11.45 -14.45
N ARG A 23 5.05 -12.75 -14.14
CA ARG A 23 4.43 -13.29 -12.91
C ARG A 23 5.21 -12.92 -11.65
N LEU A 24 6.53 -13.10 -11.67
CA LEU A 24 7.38 -12.78 -10.52
C LEU A 24 7.29 -11.29 -10.15
N PHE A 25 7.22 -10.41 -11.16
CA PHE A 25 7.04 -8.98 -10.93
C PHE A 25 5.68 -8.65 -10.31
N ALA A 26 4.60 -9.29 -10.77
CA ALA A 26 3.27 -9.10 -10.20
C ALA A 26 3.20 -9.53 -8.73
N ASP A 27 3.81 -10.66 -8.38
CA ASP A 27 3.86 -11.17 -7.01
C ASP A 27 4.66 -10.22 -6.09
N LEU A 28 5.81 -9.76 -6.57
CA LEU A 28 6.69 -8.87 -5.81
C LEU A 28 6.06 -7.48 -5.63
N ASP A 29 5.42 -6.96 -6.67
CA ASP A 29 4.66 -5.71 -6.60
C ASP A 29 3.43 -5.83 -5.68
N GLY A 30 2.77 -7.00 -5.66
CA GLY A 30 1.74 -7.33 -4.68
C GLY A 30 2.25 -7.31 -3.24
N TRP A 31 3.43 -7.89 -3.00
CA TRP A 31 4.09 -7.87 -1.69
C TRP A 31 4.48 -6.44 -1.27
N ILE A 32 5.05 -5.64 -2.17
CA ILE A 32 5.41 -4.23 -1.90
C ILE A 32 4.16 -3.43 -1.52
N ARG A 33 3.07 -3.52 -2.29
CA ARG A 33 1.80 -2.82 -1.98
C ARG A 33 1.26 -3.22 -0.62
N SER A 34 1.36 -4.50 -0.25
CA SER A 34 0.92 -5.00 1.05
C SER A 34 1.73 -4.39 2.19
N ARG A 35 3.05 -4.27 2.04
CA ARG A 35 3.92 -3.60 3.01
C ARG A 35 3.63 -2.10 3.12
N LEU A 36 3.39 -1.42 2.00
CA LEU A 36 3.01 0.00 2.00
C LEU A 36 1.68 0.24 2.72
N ARG A 37 0.66 -0.61 2.49
CA ARG A 37 -0.60 -0.55 3.22
C ARG A 37 -0.39 -0.72 4.73
N MET A 38 0.44 -1.68 5.14
CA MET A 38 0.79 -1.85 6.56
C MET A 38 1.42 -0.58 7.14
N CYS A 39 2.37 0.05 6.45
CA CYS A 39 2.99 1.30 6.89
C CYS A 39 1.96 2.43 7.06
N LEU A 40 1.04 2.59 6.10
CA LEU A 40 -0.05 3.57 6.19
C LEU A 40 -0.97 3.28 7.39
N MET A 41 -1.33 2.02 7.62
CA MET A 41 -2.17 1.62 8.76
C MET A 41 -1.49 1.88 10.11
N LYS A 42 -0.18 1.64 10.21
CA LYS A 42 0.62 1.97 11.40
C LYS A 42 0.75 3.48 11.61
N GLN A 43 0.83 4.25 10.51
CA GLN A 43 0.80 5.71 10.58
C GLN A 43 -0.55 6.23 11.11
N TRP A 44 -1.66 5.54 10.81
CA TRP A 44 -3.00 5.87 11.32
C TRP A 44 -3.33 5.10 12.59
N PHE A 45 -2.60 5.43 13.67
CA PHE A 45 -2.71 4.78 14.97
C PHE A 45 -4.14 4.84 15.56
N LYS A 46 -4.80 5.99 15.46
CA LYS A 46 -6.15 6.18 16.01
C LYS A 46 -7.21 5.60 15.06
N PRO A 47 -8.13 4.73 15.52
CA PRO A 47 -9.17 4.14 14.67
C PRO A 47 -10.05 5.19 13.97
N ARG A 48 -10.40 6.27 14.68
CA ARG A 48 -11.15 7.40 14.11
C ARG A 48 -10.40 8.08 12.96
N THR A 49 -9.08 8.24 13.09
CA THR A 49 -8.23 8.82 12.03
C THR A 49 -8.14 7.91 10.82
N ARG A 50 -8.06 6.59 11.04
CA ARG A 50 -8.05 5.58 9.98
C ARG A 50 -9.34 5.62 9.16
N VAL A 51 -10.50 5.59 9.82
CA VAL A 51 -11.81 5.68 9.15
C VAL A 51 -11.92 6.97 8.34
N ARG A 52 -11.58 8.13 8.94
CA ARG A 52 -11.62 9.42 8.24
C ARG A 52 -10.73 9.43 6.99
N LYS A 53 -9.50 8.95 7.12
CA LYS A 53 -8.54 8.90 5.99
C LYS A 53 -8.96 7.90 4.91
N MET A 54 -9.61 6.80 5.27
CA MET A 54 -10.18 5.85 4.30
C MET A 54 -11.33 6.47 3.51
N ILE A 55 -12.24 7.19 4.18
CA ILE A 55 -13.32 7.92 3.51
C ILE A 55 -12.76 8.99 2.56
N GLU A 56 -11.72 9.73 2.98
CA GLU A 56 -11.03 10.72 2.14
C GLU A 56 -10.36 10.09 0.90
N LEU A 57 -9.97 8.82 0.97
CA LEU A 57 -9.44 8.04 -0.15
C LEU A 57 -10.54 7.42 -1.04
N GLY A 58 -11.82 7.66 -0.73
CA GLY A 58 -12.97 7.20 -1.51
C GLY A 58 -13.56 5.87 -1.06
N LEU A 59 -13.17 5.33 0.10
CA LEU A 59 -13.80 4.12 0.63
C LEU A 59 -15.21 4.44 1.18
N PRO A 60 -16.22 3.61 0.89
CA PRO A 60 -17.55 3.74 1.49
C PRO A 60 -17.49 3.71 3.02
N VAL A 61 -18.36 4.48 3.68
CA VAL A 61 -18.35 4.66 5.14
C VAL A 61 -18.55 3.32 5.87
N ASP A 62 -19.40 2.45 5.34
CA ASP A 62 -19.72 1.15 5.94
C ASP A 62 -18.51 0.20 5.91
N GLU A 63 -17.79 0.16 4.79
CA GLU A 63 -16.55 -0.60 4.66
C GLU A 63 -15.45 -0.02 5.55
N ALA A 64 -15.29 1.31 5.56
CA ALA A 64 -14.28 1.99 6.37
C ALA A 64 -14.47 1.71 7.87
N ARG A 65 -15.71 1.64 8.35
CA ARG A 65 -16.03 1.28 9.74
C ARG A 65 -15.57 -0.14 10.12
N GLY A 66 -15.62 -1.10 9.19
CA GLY A 66 -15.09 -2.45 9.40
C GLY A 66 -13.59 -2.45 9.73
N TYR A 67 -12.80 -1.61 9.05
CA TYR A 67 -11.35 -1.47 9.27
C TYR A 67 -10.95 -0.85 10.61
N SER A 68 -11.89 -0.22 11.33
CA SER A 68 -11.67 0.26 12.70
C SER A 68 -11.46 -0.89 13.69
N GLN A 69 -12.11 -2.03 13.45
CA GLN A 69 -12.13 -3.17 14.38
C GLN A 69 -10.99 -4.17 14.13
N HIS A 70 -10.36 -4.09 12.94
CA HIS A 70 -9.22 -4.94 12.61
C HIS A 70 -7.96 -4.47 13.36
N LYS A 71 -7.68 -5.15 14.48
CA LYS A 71 -6.38 -5.20 15.19
C LYS A 71 -5.39 -6.19 14.57
N ARG A 72 -5.77 -6.85 13.47
CA ARG A 72 -4.89 -7.82 12.80
C ARG A 72 -3.85 -6.99 12.03
N TRP A 73 -2.58 -7.23 12.33
CA TRP A 73 -1.32 -6.62 11.81
C TRP A 73 -0.70 -5.48 12.64
#